data_AF-A0A1H2ZNX7-F1
#
_entry.id   AF-A0A1H2ZNX7-F1
#
_cell.length_a   1.000
_cell.length_b   1.000
_cell.length_c   1.000
_cell.angle_alpha   90.00
_cell.angle_beta   90.00
_cell.angle_gamma   90.00
#
_symmetry.space_group_name_H-M   'P 1'
#
loop_
_entity.id
_entity.type
_entity.pdbx_description
1 polymer ?
#
loop_
_entity_poly.entity_id
_entity_poly.type
_entity_poly.pdbx_seq_one_letter_code
_entity_poly.pdbx_strand_id
1 'polypeptide(L)'
;MGDFYTLNFSDNQGLSLDVQGGELATIIKTVLENNLQATKVLLIGHSTGGLAAREYLQGLARVLDAETPILYREDVAKLITIGAPHQGSFWAEACNVQFDILNNAGICKLFNLNIDPNNIVVEELQPNSSALNNLNDLATHPLPSNIVYVSVVGIGQPILSSLTDFHDGDDIVSDSSQNLISVTESLPFQQQSIKVNIPFRECSNKIEIPRVGSVG
;
A
#
# COMPACT_ATOMS: atom_id res chain seq x y z
N MET A 1 -11.15 -24.30 -8.29
CA MET A 1 -11.18 -23.96 -6.85
C MET A 1 -9.94 -23.13 -6.61
N GLY A 2 -10.05 -21.99 -5.93
CA GLY A 2 -8.87 -21.18 -5.57
C GLY A 2 -8.58 -21.35 -4.09
N ASP A 3 -7.31 -21.52 -3.75
CA ASP A 3 -6.86 -21.58 -2.36
C ASP A 3 -6.58 -20.17 -1.84
N PHE A 4 -7.00 -19.89 -0.61
CA PHE A 4 -6.85 -18.58 0.02
C PHE A 4 -5.82 -18.66 1.14
N TYR A 5 -4.84 -17.76 1.10
CA TYR A 5 -3.78 -17.65 2.09
C TYR A 5 -3.85 -16.26 2.73
N THR A 6 -3.75 -16.21 4.05
CA THR A 6 -3.56 -14.95 4.81
C THR A 6 -2.15 -14.92 5.33
N LEU A 7 -1.46 -13.79 5.17
CA LEU A 7 -0.09 -13.61 5.62
C LEU A 7 0.01 -12.37 6.50
N ASN A 8 0.94 -12.42 7.45
CA ASN A 8 1.43 -11.28 8.19
C ASN A 8 2.93 -11.20 7.89
N PHE A 9 3.43 -9.98 7.68
CA PHE A 9 4.87 -9.73 7.65
C PHE A 9 5.48 -10.00 9.03
N SER A 10 6.77 -10.31 9.08
CA SER A 10 7.43 -10.65 10.35
C SER A 10 7.48 -9.46 11.32
N ASP A 11 7.55 -8.24 10.78
CA ASP A 11 7.45 -6.98 11.52
C ASP A 11 6.89 -5.87 10.61
N ASN A 12 5.86 -5.16 11.10
CA ASN A 12 5.14 -4.10 10.39
C ASN A 12 5.52 -2.68 10.84
N GLN A 13 6.52 -2.54 11.70
CA GLN A 13 7.07 -1.27 12.20
C GLN A 13 8.58 -1.17 11.95
N GLY A 14 9.32 -2.27 12.06
CA GLY A 14 10.78 -2.31 11.93
C GLY A 14 11.32 -2.66 10.54
N LEU A 15 10.48 -3.07 9.59
CA LEU A 15 10.91 -3.42 8.24
C LEU A 15 10.50 -2.37 7.22
N SER A 16 11.46 -1.98 6.39
CA SER A 16 11.22 -1.18 5.19
C SER A 16 10.35 -1.91 4.17
N LEU A 17 9.68 -1.15 3.32
CA LEU A 17 8.75 -1.64 2.31
C LEU A 17 9.41 -2.65 1.36
N ASP A 18 10.65 -2.41 0.96
CA ASP A 18 11.43 -3.30 0.11
C ASP A 18 11.71 -4.67 0.77
N VAL A 19 11.95 -4.69 2.09
CA VAL A 19 12.13 -5.93 2.85
C VAL A 19 10.81 -6.67 3.01
N GLN A 20 9.70 -5.96 3.29
CA GLN A 20 8.37 -6.57 3.27
C GLN A 20 8.04 -7.16 1.89
N GLY A 21 8.44 -6.49 0.81
CA GLY A 21 8.37 -7.01 -0.55
C GLY A 21 9.17 -8.30 -0.74
N GLY A 22 10.34 -8.43 -0.10
CA GLY A 22 11.14 -9.65 -0.14
C GLY A 22 10.54 -10.81 0.65
N GLU A 23 9.90 -10.53 1.79
CA GLU A 23 9.10 -11.53 2.52
C GLU A 23 7.94 -12.03 1.65
N LEU A 24 7.20 -11.11 1.02
CA LEU A 24 6.13 -11.46 0.09
C LEU A 24 6.66 -12.31 -1.07
N ALA A 25 7.79 -11.95 -1.67
CA ALA A 25 8.40 -12.72 -2.74
C ALA A 25 8.72 -14.16 -2.30
N THR A 26 9.17 -14.35 -1.06
CA THR A 26 9.45 -15.67 -0.48
C THR A 26 8.15 -16.46 -0.28
N ILE A 27 7.11 -15.81 0.24
CA ILE A 27 5.80 -16.44 0.48
C ILE A 27 5.16 -16.87 -0.84
N ILE A 28 5.18 -16.04 -1.88
CA ILE A 28 4.64 -16.38 -3.21
C ILE A 28 5.32 -17.64 -3.76
N LYS A 29 6.65 -17.70 -3.65
CA LYS A 29 7.42 -18.87 -4.07
C LYS A 29 6.96 -20.11 -3.33
N THR A 30 6.85 -20.05 -2.00
CA THR A 30 6.39 -21.17 -1.18
C THR A 30 4.96 -21.59 -1.52
N VAL A 31 4.05 -20.64 -1.76
CA VAL A 31 2.67 -20.95 -2.17
C VAL A 31 2.69 -21.70 -3.49
N LEU A 32 3.41 -21.25 -4.51
CA LEU A 32 3.44 -21.91 -5.82
C LEU A 32 4.13 -23.29 -5.77
N GLU A 33 5.20 -23.44 -4.99
CA GLU A 33 5.86 -24.75 -4.78
C GLU A 33 4.93 -25.78 -4.12
N ASN A 34 3.99 -25.33 -3.27
CA ASN A 34 2.98 -26.19 -2.64
C ASN A 34 1.72 -26.38 -3.51
N ASN A 35 1.59 -25.64 -4.60
CA ASN A 35 0.44 -25.67 -5.50
C ASN A 35 0.89 -25.88 -6.94
N LEU A 36 1.41 -27.08 -7.25
CA LEU A 36 2.06 -27.41 -8.52
C LEU A 36 1.22 -27.19 -9.80
N GLN A 37 -0.09 -26.98 -9.66
CA GLN A 37 -1.00 -26.67 -10.78
C GLN A 37 -1.17 -25.17 -11.04
N ALA A 38 -0.68 -24.32 -10.13
CA ALA A 38 -0.73 -22.88 -10.23
C ALA A 38 0.65 -22.32 -10.65
N THR A 39 0.64 -21.36 -11.56
CA THR A 39 1.86 -20.65 -12.01
C THR A 39 1.89 -19.19 -11.58
N LYS A 40 0.75 -18.65 -11.11
CA LYS A 40 0.61 -17.27 -10.67
C LYS A 40 -0.32 -17.15 -9.47
N VAL A 41 -0.15 -16.09 -8.70
CA VAL A 41 -1.03 -15.72 -7.58
C VAL A 41 -1.86 -14.47 -7.88
N LEU A 42 -2.95 -14.32 -7.13
CA LEU A 42 -3.69 -13.06 -7.01
C LEU A 42 -3.32 -12.43 -5.66
N LEU A 43 -2.82 -11.20 -5.67
CA LEU A 43 -2.44 -10.49 -4.47
C LEU A 43 -3.53 -9.53 -4.04
N ILE A 44 -3.80 -9.50 -2.73
CA ILE A 44 -4.66 -8.51 -2.08
C ILE A 44 -3.84 -7.84 -0.99
N GLY A 45 -3.38 -6.62 -1.24
CA GLY A 45 -2.58 -5.84 -0.31
C GLY A 45 -3.41 -4.74 0.34
N HIS A 46 -3.59 -4.80 1.67
CA HIS A 46 -4.21 -3.73 2.43
C HIS A 46 -3.14 -2.76 2.97
N SER A 47 -3.40 -1.46 2.90
CA SER A 47 -2.49 -0.42 3.40
C SER A 47 -1.05 -0.63 2.88
N THR A 48 -0.05 -0.71 3.76
CA THR A 48 1.36 -0.97 3.44
C THR A 48 1.58 -2.25 2.65
N GLY A 49 0.75 -3.28 2.80
CA GLY A 49 0.86 -4.51 2.03
C GLY A 49 0.68 -4.31 0.52
N GLY A 50 -0.06 -3.27 0.11
CA GLY A 50 -0.16 -2.89 -1.30
C GLY A 50 1.13 -2.29 -1.85
N LEU A 51 1.91 -1.58 -1.01
CA LEU A 51 3.21 -1.04 -1.37
C LEU A 51 4.28 -2.13 -1.39
N ALA A 52 4.33 -3.01 -0.38
CA ALA A 52 5.21 -4.18 -0.37
C ALA A 52 5.01 -5.07 -1.61
N ALA A 53 3.76 -5.21 -2.08
CA ALA A 53 3.48 -5.89 -3.35
C ALA A 53 4.11 -5.17 -4.55
N ARG A 54 4.01 -3.84 -4.63
CA ARG A 54 4.66 -3.05 -5.68
C ARG A 54 6.18 -3.16 -5.64
N GLU A 55 6.78 -3.15 -4.45
CA GLU A 55 8.24 -3.34 -4.29
C GLU A 55 8.70 -4.63 -4.95
N TYR A 56 7.95 -5.73 -4.77
CA TYR A 56 8.25 -6.98 -5.46
C TYR A 56 8.01 -6.89 -6.97
N LEU A 57 6.86 -6.37 -7.40
CA LEU A 57 6.51 -6.28 -8.82
C LEU A 57 7.46 -5.39 -9.64
N GLN A 58 8.00 -4.34 -9.02
CA GLN A 58 8.92 -3.39 -9.63
C GLN A 58 10.40 -3.80 -9.47
N GLY A 59 10.67 -4.97 -8.89
CA GLY A 59 12.03 -5.52 -8.74
C GLY A 59 12.89 -4.77 -7.73
N LEU A 60 12.28 -4.09 -6.76
CA LEU A 60 12.94 -3.35 -5.68
C LEU A 60 13.06 -4.17 -4.39
N ALA A 61 12.19 -5.17 -4.22
CA ALA A 61 12.15 -6.04 -3.06
C ALA A 61 13.52 -6.64 -2.72
N ARG A 62 13.87 -6.82 -1.45
CA ARG A 62 15.13 -7.43 -1.02
C ARG A 62 14.97 -8.28 0.22
N VAL A 63 15.95 -9.14 0.47
CA VAL A 63 16.10 -9.79 1.78
C VAL A 63 16.70 -8.77 2.76
N LEU A 64 16.33 -8.85 4.04
CA LEU A 64 16.98 -8.06 5.09
C LEU A 64 18.51 -8.24 5.01
N ASP A 65 19.25 -7.14 5.14
CA ASP A 65 20.71 -7.07 5.03
C ASP A 65 21.34 -7.49 3.68
N ALA A 66 20.53 -7.75 2.64
CA ALA A 66 21.02 -8.00 1.29
C ALA A 66 21.04 -6.72 0.45
N GLU A 67 22.11 -6.49 -0.31
CA GLU A 67 22.21 -5.37 -1.26
C GLU A 67 21.55 -5.67 -2.61
N THR A 68 21.42 -6.95 -2.96
CA THR A 68 20.89 -7.37 -4.25
C THR A 68 19.36 -7.46 -4.20
N PRO A 69 18.64 -6.78 -5.11
CA PRO A 69 17.19 -6.90 -5.19
C PRO A 69 16.75 -8.26 -5.74
N ILE A 70 15.57 -8.68 -5.33
CA ILE A 70 14.83 -9.82 -5.83
C ILE A 70 14.06 -9.36 -7.07
N LEU A 71 14.47 -9.88 -8.22
CA LEU A 71 13.76 -9.61 -9.47
C LEU A 71 12.34 -10.22 -9.44
N TYR A 72 11.39 -9.50 -10.03
CA TYR A 72 10.05 -10.02 -10.27
C TYR A 72 10.11 -11.27 -11.15
N ARG A 73 9.35 -12.31 -10.78
CA ARG A 73 9.42 -13.64 -11.44
C ARG A 73 8.25 -13.92 -12.38
N GLU A 74 7.44 -12.91 -12.69
CA GLU A 74 6.22 -13.05 -13.51
C GLU A 74 5.15 -13.97 -12.90
N ASP A 75 5.19 -14.16 -11.58
CA ASP A 75 4.38 -15.11 -10.82
C ASP A 75 3.16 -14.45 -10.14
N VAL A 76 2.80 -13.23 -10.54
CA VAL A 76 1.58 -12.52 -10.12
C VAL A 76 0.70 -12.26 -11.35
N ALA A 77 -0.60 -12.55 -11.21
CA ALA A 77 -1.60 -12.31 -12.26
C ALA A 77 -2.38 -11.00 -12.04
N LYS A 78 -2.57 -10.61 -10.78
CA LYS A 78 -3.36 -9.43 -10.40
C LYS A 78 -2.89 -8.91 -9.05
N LEU A 79 -2.86 -7.59 -8.92
CA LEU A 79 -2.72 -6.90 -7.64
C LEU A 79 -4.00 -6.10 -7.35
N ILE A 80 -4.62 -6.39 -6.22
CA ILE A 80 -5.72 -5.61 -5.64
C ILE A 80 -5.17 -4.89 -4.42
N THR A 81 -5.19 -3.56 -4.42
CA THR A 81 -4.84 -2.75 -3.25
C THR A 81 -6.09 -2.22 -2.56
N ILE A 82 -6.05 -2.14 -1.24
CA ILE A 82 -7.15 -1.61 -0.41
C ILE A 82 -6.56 -0.57 0.52
N GLY A 83 -6.91 0.72 0.35
CA GLY A 83 -6.39 1.78 1.21
C GLY A 83 -4.86 1.95 1.18
N ALA A 84 -4.20 1.52 0.09
CA ALA A 84 -2.74 1.54 0.01
C ALA A 84 -2.22 2.95 -0.30
N PRO A 85 -1.35 3.55 0.53
CA PRO A 85 -0.86 4.91 0.35
C PRO A 85 0.19 5.02 -0.76
N HIS A 86 -0.21 4.91 -2.02
CA HIS A 86 0.69 4.96 -3.18
C HIS A 86 1.48 6.27 -3.29
N GLN A 87 0.98 7.36 -2.73
CA GLN A 87 1.66 8.66 -2.64
C GLN A 87 1.98 9.06 -1.19
N GLY A 88 1.90 8.12 -0.26
CA GLY A 88 2.12 8.35 1.17
C GLY A 88 0.88 8.79 1.93
N SER A 89 1.07 9.02 3.22
CA SER A 89 0.03 9.45 4.15
C SER A 89 0.49 10.70 4.89
N PHE A 90 -0.35 11.74 4.92
CA PHE A 90 -0.07 12.93 5.71
C PHE A 90 0.10 12.62 7.20
N TRP A 91 -0.58 11.57 7.71
CA TRP A 91 -0.40 11.15 9.09
C TRP A 91 1.03 10.69 9.39
N ALA A 92 1.71 10.09 8.41
CA ALA A 92 3.11 9.70 8.55
C ALA A 92 4.04 10.93 8.62
N GLU A 93 3.76 11.97 7.81
CA GLU A 93 4.46 13.26 7.87
C GLU A 93 4.21 13.98 9.20
N ALA A 94 2.94 14.13 9.57
CA ALA A 94 2.52 14.84 10.77
C ALA A 94 2.83 14.09 12.07
N CYS A 95 3.24 12.82 11.98
CA CYS A 95 3.66 11.98 13.11
C CYS A 95 4.80 12.62 13.91
N ASN A 96 5.76 13.24 13.20
CA ASN A 96 6.97 13.85 13.75
C ASN A 96 6.93 15.38 13.83
N VAL A 97 5.98 16.02 13.13
CA VAL A 97 5.83 17.48 13.19
C VAL A 97 5.33 17.87 14.57
N GLN A 98 6.16 18.59 15.32
CA GLN A 98 5.75 19.23 16.57
C GLN A 98 4.88 20.42 16.21
N PHE A 99 3.59 20.33 16.51
CA PHE A 99 2.69 21.46 16.36
C PHE A 99 2.73 22.29 17.65
N ASP A 100 3.13 23.56 17.55
CA ASP A 100 3.17 24.51 18.69
C ASP A 100 1.82 24.61 19.41
N ILE A 101 0.72 24.45 18.66
CA ILE A 101 -0.66 24.45 19.17
C ILE A 101 -1.05 23.18 19.95
N LEU A 102 -0.22 22.13 19.92
CA LEU A 102 -0.45 20.84 20.60
C LEU A 102 0.60 20.57 21.70
N ASN A 103 1.07 21.62 22.39
CA ASN A 103 2.12 21.52 23.41
C ASN A 103 3.42 20.85 22.90
N ASN A 104 3.77 21.09 21.62
CA ASN A 104 4.92 20.47 20.94
C ASN A 104 4.88 18.93 20.88
N ALA A 105 3.69 18.33 21.01
CA ALA A 105 3.51 16.90 20.79
C ALA A 105 3.23 16.63 19.30
N GLY A 106 3.95 15.65 18.74
CA GLY A 106 3.61 15.09 17.43
C GLY A 106 2.30 14.31 17.50
N ILE A 107 1.56 14.27 16.40
CA ILE A 107 0.21 13.70 16.34
C ILE A 107 0.19 12.24 16.82
N CYS A 108 1.20 11.43 16.46
CA CYS A 108 1.29 10.03 16.89
C CYS A 108 1.38 9.85 18.42
N LYS A 109 1.96 10.80 19.16
CA LYS A 109 2.01 10.74 20.64
C LYS A 109 0.66 11.02 21.29
N LEU A 110 -0.26 11.69 20.58
CA LEU A 110 -1.58 12.06 21.10
C LEU A 110 -2.61 10.93 20.95
N PHE A 111 -2.46 10.07 19.95
CA PHE A 111 -3.44 9.02 19.65
C PHE A 111 -3.20 7.68 20.36
N ASN A 112 -2.15 7.57 21.19
CA ASN A 112 -1.78 6.35 21.94
C ASN A 112 -1.81 5.07 21.08
N LEU A 113 -1.52 5.24 19.78
CA LEU A 113 -1.25 4.14 18.87
C LEU A 113 0.16 3.69 19.24
N ASN A 114 0.38 2.41 19.54
CA ASN A 114 1.72 1.85 19.80
C ASN A 114 2.58 1.86 18.51
N ILE A 115 2.75 3.02 17.91
CA ILE A 115 3.52 3.32 16.72
C ILE A 115 4.70 4.16 17.19
N ASP A 116 5.91 3.65 17.02
CA ASP A 116 7.09 4.47 17.21
C ASP A 116 7.19 5.49 16.06
N PRO A 117 7.07 6.80 16.32
CA PRO A 117 7.07 7.81 15.27
C PRO A 117 8.42 7.90 14.53
N ASN A 118 9.49 7.31 15.07
CA ASN A 118 10.81 7.27 14.44
C ASN A 118 11.08 5.93 13.75
N ASN A 119 10.08 5.06 13.60
CA ASN A 119 10.28 3.80 12.90
C ASN A 119 10.36 4.00 11.38
N ILE A 120 11.00 3.05 10.71
CA ILE A 120 11.28 3.13 9.27
C ILE A 120 10.00 3.16 8.44
N VAL A 121 8.93 2.49 8.89
CA VAL A 121 7.65 2.46 8.17
C VAL A 121 6.98 3.83 8.15
N VAL A 122 7.01 4.56 9.27
CA VAL A 122 6.50 5.94 9.33
C VAL A 122 7.34 6.84 8.43
N GLU A 123 8.66 6.69 8.41
CA GLU A 123 9.54 7.46 7.51
C GLU A 123 9.21 7.20 6.03
N GLU A 124 9.11 5.93 5.63
CA GLU A 124 8.85 5.56 4.24
C GLU A 124 7.42 5.87 3.77
N LEU A 125 6.46 6.00 4.69
CA LEU A 125 5.09 6.39 4.36
C LEU A 125 4.88 7.90 4.24
N GLN A 126 5.89 8.73 4.56
CA GLN A 126 5.79 10.18 4.36
C GLN A 126 5.65 10.50 2.86
N PRO A 127 4.78 11.45 2.47
CA PRO A 127 4.78 11.96 1.10
C PRO A 127 6.18 12.41 0.69
N ASN A 128 6.60 12.01 -0.52
CA ASN A 128 7.95 12.27 -1.06
C ASN A 128 9.12 11.58 -0.32
N SER A 129 8.87 10.54 0.50
CA SER A 129 9.94 9.70 1.04
C SER A 129 10.79 9.09 -0.09
N SER A 130 12.05 8.73 0.21
CA SER A 130 12.92 8.07 -0.77
C SER A 130 12.30 6.78 -1.32
N ALA A 131 11.70 5.97 -0.44
CA ALA A 131 11.02 4.73 -0.81
C ALA A 131 9.87 4.99 -1.80
N LEU A 132 8.96 5.92 -1.50
CA LEU A 132 7.83 6.21 -2.38
C LEU A 132 8.27 6.90 -3.68
N ASN A 133 9.30 7.74 -3.65
CA ASN A 133 9.85 8.33 -4.87
C ASN A 133 10.45 7.25 -5.78
N ASN A 134 11.21 6.30 -5.25
CA ASN A 134 11.74 5.18 -6.01
C ASN A 134 10.60 4.31 -6.57
N LEU A 135 9.61 4.00 -5.75
CA LEU A 135 8.45 3.20 -6.15
C LEU A 135 7.58 3.92 -7.20
N ASN A 136 7.54 5.24 -7.19
CA ASN A 136 6.76 6.05 -8.14
C ASN A 136 7.58 6.51 -9.35
N ASP A 137 8.89 6.24 -9.39
CA ASP A 137 9.71 6.39 -10.60
C ASP A 137 9.47 5.22 -11.55
N LEU A 138 8.35 5.29 -12.27
CA LEU A 138 7.93 4.26 -13.22
C LEU A 138 8.80 4.22 -14.49
N ALA A 139 9.66 5.22 -14.71
CA ALA A 139 10.60 5.22 -15.83
C ALA A 139 11.78 4.28 -15.55
N THR A 140 12.30 4.29 -14.31
CA THR A 140 13.36 3.38 -13.89
C THR A 140 12.84 2.06 -13.33
N HIS A 141 11.67 2.06 -12.67
CA HIS A 141 11.09 0.90 -11.99
C HIS A 141 9.67 0.66 -12.50
N PRO A 142 9.49 0.22 -13.75
CA PRO A 142 8.17 0.11 -14.36
C PRO A 142 7.32 -0.96 -13.67
N LEU A 143 6.02 -0.70 -13.58
CA LEU A 143 5.05 -1.74 -13.25
C LEU A 143 4.97 -2.76 -14.40
N PRO A 144 4.91 -4.07 -14.10
CA PRO A 144 4.70 -5.09 -15.12
C PRO A 144 3.39 -4.86 -15.91
N SER A 145 3.48 -4.85 -17.24
CA SER A 145 2.34 -4.59 -18.12
C SER A 145 1.40 -5.78 -18.31
N ASN A 146 1.82 -6.98 -17.91
CA ASN A 146 1.06 -8.24 -18.02
C ASN A 146 0.25 -8.56 -16.75
N ILE A 147 0.00 -7.56 -15.89
CA ILE A 147 -0.74 -7.67 -14.63
C ILE A 147 -1.95 -6.74 -14.65
N VAL A 148 -3.05 -7.19 -14.06
CA VAL A 148 -4.21 -6.34 -13.75
C VAL A 148 -4.02 -5.65 -12.40
N TYR A 149 -4.24 -4.35 -12.33
CA TYR A 149 -4.19 -3.59 -11.07
C TYR A 149 -5.57 -3.07 -10.71
N VAL A 150 -5.96 -3.24 -9.44
CA VAL A 150 -7.22 -2.73 -8.92
C VAL A 150 -6.95 -1.97 -7.63
N SER A 151 -7.37 -0.71 -7.54
CA SER A 151 -7.37 0.06 -6.29
C SER A 151 -8.78 0.14 -5.72
N VAL A 152 -8.97 -0.36 -4.51
CA VAL A 152 -10.16 -0.15 -3.69
C VAL A 152 -9.88 1.06 -2.80
N VAL A 153 -10.56 2.16 -3.11
CA VAL A 153 -10.34 3.48 -2.52
C VAL A 153 -11.46 3.80 -1.53
N GLY A 154 -11.13 3.88 -0.25
CA GLY A 154 -12.00 4.39 0.79
C GLY A 154 -12.21 5.89 0.67
N ILE A 155 -13.47 6.33 0.69
CA ILE A 155 -13.89 7.74 0.64
C ILE A 155 -14.94 8.03 1.70
N GLY A 156 -15.32 9.28 1.90
CA GLY A 156 -16.38 9.71 2.82
C GLY A 156 -15.89 10.16 4.19
N GLN A 157 -14.57 10.16 4.42
CA GLN A 157 -13.94 10.70 5.63
C GLN A 157 -13.04 11.89 5.26
N PRO A 158 -13.15 13.03 5.97
CA PRO A 158 -12.22 14.14 5.78
C PRO A 158 -10.84 13.75 6.33
N ILE A 159 -9.81 13.89 5.51
CA ILE A 159 -8.43 13.65 5.90
C ILE A 159 -7.70 14.98 5.95
N LEU A 160 -6.96 15.18 7.03
CA LEU A 160 -6.03 16.29 7.14
C LEU A 160 -4.92 16.07 6.10
N SER A 161 -4.88 16.91 5.06
CA SER A 161 -3.82 16.90 4.05
C SER A 161 -2.83 18.06 4.24
N SER A 162 -3.21 19.03 5.06
CA SER A 162 -2.38 20.07 5.66
C SER A 162 -3.10 20.59 6.93
N LEU A 163 -2.49 21.47 7.73
CA LEU A 163 -3.15 22.07 8.91
C LEU A 163 -4.46 22.82 8.58
N THR A 164 -4.70 23.17 7.31
CA THR A 164 -5.87 23.95 6.86
C THR A 164 -6.66 23.31 5.74
N ASP A 165 -6.14 22.25 5.10
CA ASP A 165 -6.77 21.61 3.95
C ASP A 165 -7.24 20.19 4.29
N PHE A 166 -8.45 19.89 3.82
CA PHE A 166 -9.05 18.57 3.94
C PHE A 166 -9.28 17.99 2.55
N HIS A 167 -8.89 16.73 2.39
CA HIS A 167 -9.24 15.92 1.22
C HIS A 167 -10.15 14.76 1.63
N ASP A 168 -10.84 14.17 0.66
CA ASP A 168 -11.65 12.98 0.88
C ASP A 168 -10.73 11.75 1.03
N GLY A 169 -11.15 10.74 1.79
CA GLY A 169 -10.41 9.49 1.97
C GLY A 169 -10.98 8.58 3.04
N ASP A 170 -10.11 7.80 3.69
CA ASP A 170 -10.43 6.77 4.69
C ASP A 170 -10.03 7.12 6.14
N ASP A 171 -9.88 8.41 6.45
CA ASP A 171 -9.35 8.98 7.72
C ASP A 171 -7.81 8.91 7.86
N ILE A 172 -7.09 8.09 7.08
CA ILE A 172 -5.63 7.95 7.17
C ILE A 172 -4.91 8.28 5.85
N VAL A 173 -5.47 7.90 4.71
CA VAL A 173 -4.89 8.06 3.38
C VAL A 173 -5.89 8.73 2.44
N SER A 174 -5.48 9.81 1.76
CA SER A 174 -6.36 10.50 0.80
C SER A 174 -6.80 9.60 -0.34
N ASP A 175 -7.98 9.86 -0.90
CA ASP A 175 -8.52 9.09 -2.03
C ASP A 175 -7.59 9.11 -3.25
N SER A 176 -6.89 10.23 -3.46
CA SER A 176 -5.85 10.39 -4.48
C SER A 176 -4.65 9.46 -4.24
N SER A 177 -4.14 9.40 -3.02
CA SER A 177 -2.98 8.58 -2.65
C SER A 177 -3.33 7.08 -2.65
N GLN A 178 -4.58 6.73 -2.34
CA GLN A 178 -5.06 5.34 -2.43
C GLN A 178 -5.19 4.83 -3.87
N ASN A 179 -5.35 5.73 -4.84
CA ASN A 179 -5.64 5.38 -6.22
C ASN A 179 -4.35 5.25 -7.04
N LEU A 180 -3.97 4.02 -7.44
CA LEU A 180 -2.75 3.79 -8.21
C LEU A 180 -2.74 4.54 -9.56
N ILE A 181 -3.92 4.79 -10.14
CA ILE A 181 -4.08 5.58 -11.38
C ILE A 181 -3.47 6.98 -11.23
N SER A 182 -3.50 7.56 -10.02
CA SER A 182 -2.91 8.87 -9.72
C SER A 182 -1.38 8.90 -9.89
N VAL A 183 -0.73 7.73 -9.83
CA VAL A 183 0.73 7.58 -10.00
C VAL A 183 1.09 7.18 -11.42
N THR A 184 0.28 6.31 -12.04
CA THR A 184 0.62 5.75 -13.35
C THR A 184 0.17 6.60 -14.53
N GLU A 185 -0.66 7.62 -14.29
CA GLU A 185 -1.19 8.51 -15.32
C GLU A 185 -1.77 7.72 -16.52
N SER A 186 -1.57 8.23 -17.75
CA SER A 186 -2.08 7.66 -19.01
C SER A 186 -1.38 6.38 -19.49
N LEU A 187 -0.56 5.73 -18.65
CA LEU A 187 0.13 4.49 -19.04
C LEU A 187 -0.89 3.38 -19.35
N PRO A 188 -0.65 2.55 -20.39
CA PRO A 188 -1.64 1.62 -20.94
C PRO A 188 -1.75 0.32 -20.12
N PHE A 189 -1.89 0.44 -18.80
CA PHE A 189 -2.08 -0.69 -17.91
C PHE A 189 -3.55 -1.09 -17.80
N GLN A 190 -3.82 -2.37 -17.56
CA GLN A 190 -5.16 -2.83 -17.18
C GLN A 190 -5.44 -2.43 -15.74
N GLN A 191 -5.95 -1.22 -15.54
CA GLN A 191 -6.19 -0.63 -14.22
C GLN A 191 -7.66 -0.34 -13.98
N GLN A 192 -8.06 -0.49 -12.73
CA GLN A 192 -9.39 -0.11 -12.26
C GLN A 192 -9.30 0.51 -10.88
N SER A 193 -10.11 1.55 -10.64
CA SER A 193 -10.31 2.12 -9.33
C SER A 193 -11.78 2.00 -8.92
N ILE A 194 -12.03 1.56 -7.69
CA ILE A 194 -13.36 1.38 -7.13
C ILE A 194 -13.42 2.20 -5.86
N LYS A 195 -14.29 3.21 -5.85
CA LYS A 195 -14.53 4.01 -4.65
C LYS A 195 -15.57 3.31 -3.76
N VAL A 196 -15.25 3.20 -2.47
CA VAL A 196 -16.11 2.65 -1.42
C VAL A 196 -16.33 3.73 -0.39
N ASN A 197 -17.58 4.15 -0.22
CA ASN A 197 -17.94 5.10 0.82
C ASN A 197 -17.87 4.42 2.19
N ILE A 198 -17.02 4.94 3.06
CA ILE A 198 -16.83 4.54 4.45
C ILE A 198 -17.59 5.56 5.30
N PRO A 199 -18.88 5.34 5.60
CA PRO A 199 -19.65 6.26 6.41
C PRO A 199 -19.06 6.31 7.83
N PHE A 200 -19.04 7.51 8.43
CA PHE A 200 -18.66 7.72 9.84
C PHE A 200 -19.55 6.83 10.72
N ARG A 201 -19.03 5.74 11.30
CA ARG A 201 -19.87 4.78 12.05
C ARG A 201 -19.18 4.15 13.26
N GLU A 202 -19.94 4.13 14.36
CA GLU A 202 -19.80 3.16 15.44
C GLU A 202 -19.76 1.73 14.84
N CYS A 203 -18.78 0.93 15.26
CA CYS A 203 -18.49 -0.40 14.75
C CYS A 203 -19.76 -1.27 14.58
N SER A 204 -19.85 -2.04 13.47
CA SER A 204 -20.78 -3.19 13.21
C SER A 204 -21.73 -3.12 11.99
N ASN A 205 -21.54 -2.19 11.04
CA ASN A 205 -22.41 -2.16 9.85
C ASN A 205 -21.76 -2.80 8.60
N LYS A 206 -22.55 -3.57 7.85
CA LYS A 206 -22.16 -4.15 6.55
C LYS A 206 -22.19 -3.06 5.48
N ILE A 207 -21.11 -2.97 4.69
CA ILE A 207 -21.01 -2.07 3.52
C ILE A 207 -21.19 -2.94 2.26
N GLU A 208 -22.04 -2.51 1.33
CA GLU A 208 -22.12 -3.14 0.01
C GLU A 208 -20.95 -2.67 -0.85
N ILE A 209 -20.05 -3.60 -1.20
CA ILE A 209 -18.97 -3.32 -2.14
C ILE A 209 -19.54 -3.39 -3.57
N PRO A 210 -19.36 -2.35 -4.40
CA PRO A 210 -19.81 -2.37 -5.80
C PRO A 210 -19.24 -3.58 -6.54
N ARG A 211 -20.06 -4.26 -7.35
CA ARG A 211 -19.59 -5.39 -8.16
C ARG A 211 -18.66 -4.89 -9.26
N VAL A 212 -17.46 -5.45 -9.30
CA VAL A 212 -16.47 -5.21 -10.35
C VAL A 212 -16.87 -5.98 -11.59
N GLY A 213 -17.07 -5.28 -12.71
CA GLY A 213 -17.19 -5.92 -14.03
C GLY A 213 -15.91 -6.68 -14.38
N SER A 214 -16.03 -7.75 -15.15
CA SER A 214 -14.89 -8.55 -15.61
C SER A 214 -13.97 -7.72 -16.49
N VAL A 215 -12.74 -7.46 -16.01
CA VAL A 215 -11.61 -7.01 -16.83
C VAL A 215 -11.14 -8.25 -17.60
N GLY A 216 -11.30 -8.21 -18.93
CA GLY A 216 -10.95 -9.29 -19.85
C GLY A 216 -9.46 -9.37 -20.15
#